data_AF-A0A9P3ZV14-F1
#
_entry.id   AF-A0A9P3ZV14-F1
#
_cell.length_a   1.000
_cell.length_b   1.000
_cell.length_c   1.000
_cell.angle_alpha   90.00
_cell.angle_beta   90.00
_cell.angle_gamma   90.00
#
_symmetry.space_group_name_H-M   'P 1'
#
loop_
_entity.id
_entity.type
_entity.pdbx_description
1 polymer ?
#
loop_
_entity_poly.entity_id
_entity_poly.type
_entity_poly.pdbx_seq_one_letter_code
_entity_poly.pdbx_strand_id
1 'polypeptide(L)'
;MCINVYKIILLVCMCCVGICWISCSGNSDDSEQTEVILSVDKNTLTADGKDIITFTVIHAGIDVTADAIIRSVMDGQTLDGNTFSTSKAGTYAFEASYGNYVSKLITVVAKSTSGTVSNFVRRICAMEFTGTWCAMCPAGMTRLNYLISSSYEGIVYLMSFHVDGTSADPMTIEQSSILSRKFAISGYPSCVVDMRGTMGLSENYSVMRAIFNESLEKYPAHCGVAISSVYNEVDSEAKVTVKVTSEKTADYRLVLYVVENGLKYQQNDGGNYRDYTHNHVVRKLLSASVEGDKLGQIAEDKEEVKEYTVALDDTWKAENLSFYALVMDENGYVNNLAVCEAINGNADYEYVND
;
A
#
# COMPACT_ATOMS: atom_id res chain seq x y z
N MET A 1 -10.84 61.55 -19.73
CA MET A 1 -10.85 62.95 -19.26
C MET A 1 -12.22 63.22 -18.65
N CYS A 2 -12.24 63.87 -17.48
CA CYS A 2 -13.41 64.34 -16.71
C CYS A 2 -14.16 63.30 -15.85
N ILE A 3 -13.64 63.15 -14.63
CA ILE A 3 -14.38 62.95 -13.38
C ILE A 3 -15.36 64.13 -13.20
N ASN A 4 -16.58 63.90 -12.73
CA ASN A 4 -17.13 64.80 -11.71
C ASN A 4 -18.16 64.14 -10.78
N VAL A 5 -17.94 64.44 -9.51
CA VAL A 5 -18.63 64.02 -8.28
C VAL A 5 -19.80 64.98 -8.04
N TYR A 6 -20.90 64.57 -7.37
CA TYR A 6 -21.50 65.34 -6.26
C TYR A 6 -22.79 64.72 -5.66
N LYS A 7 -22.77 64.68 -4.32
CA LYS A 7 -23.83 65.03 -3.34
C LYS A 7 -24.91 64.01 -2.91
N ILE A 8 -24.59 63.41 -1.75
CA ILE A 8 -25.39 63.32 -0.51
C ILE A 8 -26.61 64.26 -0.43
N ILE A 9 -27.77 63.72 -0.01
CA ILE A 9 -28.68 64.31 1.00
C ILE A 9 -29.53 63.19 1.64
N LEU A 10 -29.57 63.23 2.96
CA LEU A 10 -30.32 62.42 3.91
C LEU A 10 -31.71 63.06 4.14
N LEU A 11 -32.81 62.30 4.11
CA LEU A 11 -34.08 62.73 4.73
C LEU A 11 -34.88 61.53 5.25
N VAL A 12 -35.17 61.58 6.55
CA VAL A 12 -35.98 60.65 7.35
C VAL A 12 -37.46 60.97 7.16
N CYS A 13 -38.34 59.98 6.99
CA CYS A 13 -39.67 59.99 7.64
C CYS A 13 -40.40 58.64 7.63
N MET A 14 -41.23 58.49 8.64
CA MET A 14 -41.84 57.30 9.25
C MET A 14 -43.15 56.83 8.60
N CYS A 15 -43.44 55.53 8.80
CA CYS A 15 -44.74 54.87 8.96
C CYS A 15 -45.66 54.61 7.73
N CYS A 16 -45.92 53.32 7.44
CA CYS A 16 -47.23 52.62 7.64
C CYS A 16 -47.39 51.36 6.74
N VAL A 17 -47.57 50.21 7.42
CA VAL A 17 -48.42 49.02 7.14
C VAL A 17 -48.92 48.72 5.71
N GLY A 18 -48.64 47.49 5.22
CA GLY A 18 -49.65 46.70 4.49
C GLY A 18 -49.24 45.94 3.20
N ILE A 19 -48.98 44.64 3.35
CA ILE A 19 -49.46 43.50 2.50
C ILE A 19 -48.95 43.35 1.04
N CYS A 20 -48.08 42.33 0.89
CA CYS A 20 -48.05 41.27 -0.13
C CYS A 20 -47.57 41.48 -1.60
N TRP A 21 -46.42 40.82 -1.88
CA TRP A 21 -46.11 39.84 -2.94
C TRP A 21 -45.01 40.15 -3.99
N ILE A 22 -44.06 39.19 -4.04
CA ILE A 22 -43.19 38.70 -5.13
C ILE A 22 -41.74 39.23 -5.26
N SER A 23 -40.83 38.27 -5.03
CA SER A 23 -39.56 37.96 -5.73
C SER A 23 -38.33 38.86 -5.57
N CYS A 24 -37.33 38.31 -4.87
CA CYS A 24 -36.00 37.93 -5.40
C CYS A 24 -35.31 37.13 -4.27
N SER A 25 -35.22 35.80 -4.38
CA SER A 25 -34.04 35.09 -4.87
C SER A 25 -32.74 35.53 -4.18
N GLY A 26 -32.57 35.08 -2.94
CA GLY A 26 -31.27 34.85 -2.34
C GLY A 26 -31.07 33.35 -2.29
N ASN A 27 -30.52 32.79 -3.37
CA ASN A 27 -30.06 31.40 -3.42
C ASN A 27 -28.89 31.31 -2.42
N SER A 28 -29.17 30.89 -1.19
CA SER A 28 -28.14 30.25 -0.39
C SER A 28 -27.84 28.95 -1.12
N ASP A 29 -26.64 28.85 -1.67
CA ASP A 29 -26.10 27.60 -2.18
C ASP A 29 -26.00 26.62 -0.99
N ASP A 30 -27.12 25.97 -0.65
CA ASP A 30 -27.14 24.73 0.11
C ASP A 30 -26.56 23.65 -0.80
N SER A 31 -25.23 23.65 -0.94
CA SER A 31 -24.53 22.44 -1.31
C SER A 31 -24.71 21.48 -0.14
N GLU A 32 -25.51 20.43 -0.31
CA GLU A 32 -25.55 19.31 0.62
C GLU A 32 -24.11 18.81 0.83
N GLN A 33 -23.51 19.12 1.98
CA GLN A 33 -22.20 18.59 2.34
C GLN A 33 -22.38 17.11 2.68
N THR A 34 -22.04 16.25 1.72
CA THR A 34 -22.18 14.79 1.81
C THR A 34 -20.94 14.11 2.39
N GLU A 35 -19.86 14.83 2.66
CA GLU A 35 -18.61 14.25 3.17
C GLU A 35 -18.64 14.12 4.70
N VAL A 36 -18.08 13.00 5.20
CA VAL A 36 -17.72 12.83 6.62
C VAL A 36 -16.21 12.97 6.72
N ILE A 37 -15.77 13.86 7.59
CA ILE A 37 -14.36 14.16 7.80
C ILE A 37 -13.95 13.62 9.16
N LEU A 38 -13.05 12.65 9.16
CA LEU A 38 -12.32 12.23 10.35
C LEU A 38 -11.09 13.13 10.50
N SER A 39 -10.81 13.58 11.71
CA SER A 39 -9.60 14.32 12.09
C SER A 39 -9.06 13.78 13.40
N VAL A 40 -7.77 14.02 13.68
CA VAL A 40 -7.09 13.59 14.90
C VAL A 40 -6.29 14.76 15.48
N ASP A 41 -6.27 14.89 16.81
CA ASP A 41 -5.55 15.94 17.52
C ASP A 41 -4.02 15.88 17.31
N LYS A 42 -3.48 14.66 17.18
CA LYS A 42 -2.11 14.38 16.76
C LYS A 42 -2.04 13.04 16.04
N ASN A 43 -1.25 12.97 14.97
CA ASN A 43 -1.06 11.75 14.16
C ASN A 43 0.07 10.85 14.70
N THR A 44 0.66 11.16 15.85
CA THR A 44 1.67 10.32 16.50
C THR A 44 1.43 10.18 18.00
N LEU A 45 1.68 8.99 18.54
CA LEU A 45 1.64 8.72 19.98
C LEU A 45 2.79 7.81 20.40
N THR A 46 3.08 7.77 21.69
CA THR A 46 4.03 6.83 22.29
C THR A 46 3.36 5.48 22.54
N ALA A 47 3.95 4.40 22.05
CA ALA A 47 3.44 3.04 22.23
C ALA A 47 3.70 2.50 23.65
N ASP A 48 3.17 3.17 24.67
CA ASP A 48 3.30 2.82 26.09
C ASP A 48 1.95 2.43 26.73
N GLY A 49 0.87 2.41 25.94
CA GLY A 49 -0.49 2.18 26.40
C GLY A 49 -1.07 3.31 27.26
N LYS A 50 -0.42 4.48 27.29
CA LYS A 50 -0.82 5.64 28.11
C LYS A 50 -0.96 6.90 27.27
N ASP A 51 -0.14 7.06 26.23
CA ASP A 51 -0.26 8.18 25.32
C ASP A 51 -1.51 8.02 24.46
N ILE A 52 -2.39 9.02 24.52
CA ILE A 52 -3.72 8.99 23.93
C ILE A 52 -3.81 10.00 22.80
N ILE A 53 -4.46 9.60 21.72
CA ILE A 53 -4.97 10.49 20.67
C ILE A 53 -6.48 10.55 20.71
N THR A 54 -7.03 11.64 20.19
CA THR A 54 -8.46 11.91 20.17
C THR A 54 -8.90 12.24 18.76
N PHE A 55 -9.93 11.54 18.30
CA PHE A 55 -10.56 11.74 17.01
C PHE A 55 -11.74 12.71 17.11
N THR A 56 -11.96 13.46 16.04
CA THR A 56 -13.15 14.29 15.83
C THR A 56 -13.74 13.99 14.46
N VAL A 57 -15.05 13.76 14.43
CA VAL A 57 -15.81 13.46 13.21
C VAL A 57 -16.74 14.63 12.91
N ILE A 58 -16.55 15.24 11.75
CA ILE A 58 -17.37 16.35 11.26
C ILE A 58 -18.20 15.88 10.07
N HIS A 59 -19.49 16.19 10.08
CA HIS A 59 -20.37 16.04 8.92
C HIS A 59 -21.16 17.34 8.71
N ALA A 60 -21.17 17.85 7.48
CA ALA A 60 -21.81 19.12 7.14
C ALA A 60 -21.41 20.31 8.05
N GLY A 61 -20.15 20.34 8.50
CA GLY A 61 -19.64 21.37 9.42
C GLY A 61 -20.06 21.21 10.89
N ILE A 62 -20.81 20.15 11.23
CA ILE A 62 -21.28 19.84 12.58
C ILE A 62 -20.43 18.70 13.16
N ASP A 63 -20.04 18.82 14.43
CA ASP A 63 -19.41 17.74 15.18
C ASP A 63 -20.42 16.65 15.49
N VAL A 64 -20.21 15.48 14.88
CA VAL A 64 -21.03 14.28 15.01
C VAL A 64 -20.26 13.14 15.69
N THR A 65 -19.15 13.45 16.37
CA THR A 65 -18.24 12.46 16.96
C THR A 65 -18.96 11.48 17.90
N ALA A 66 -19.94 11.94 18.66
CA ALA A 66 -20.69 11.10 19.61
C ALA A 66 -21.60 10.07 18.92
N ASP A 67 -22.02 10.33 17.69
CA ASP A 67 -22.95 9.48 16.92
C ASP A 67 -22.23 8.68 15.82
N ALA A 68 -20.95 8.97 15.58
CA ALA A 68 -20.13 8.30 14.59
C ALA A 68 -19.48 7.03 15.16
N ILE A 69 -19.22 6.07 14.29
CA ILE A 69 -18.46 4.85 14.60
C ILE A 69 -17.05 5.02 14.04
N ILE A 70 -16.03 4.98 14.89
CA ILE A 70 -14.64 5.02 14.45
C ILE A 70 -14.08 3.59 14.48
N ARG A 71 -13.49 3.15 13.36
CA ARG A 71 -13.01 1.78 13.17
C ARG A 71 -11.53 1.78 12.81
N SER A 72 -10.76 0.91 13.46
CA SER A 72 -9.41 0.53 13.01
C SER A 72 -9.53 -0.42 11.82
N VAL A 73 -8.95 -0.05 10.67
CA VAL A 73 -9.02 -0.90 9.47
C VAL A 73 -8.05 -2.09 9.52
N MET A 74 -7.09 -2.07 10.44
CA MET A 74 -6.10 -3.14 10.59
C MET A 74 -6.69 -4.42 11.20
N ASP A 75 -7.65 -4.30 12.11
CA ASP A 75 -8.29 -5.42 12.79
C ASP A 75 -9.82 -5.39 12.72
N GLY A 76 -10.40 -4.34 12.14
CA GLY A 76 -11.83 -4.16 11.98
C GLY A 76 -12.55 -3.83 13.27
N GLN A 77 -11.84 -3.55 14.36
CA GLN A 77 -12.43 -3.23 15.65
C GLN A 77 -12.92 -1.78 15.69
N THR A 78 -14.12 -1.61 16.23
CA THR A 78 -14.68 -0.30 16.56
C THR A 78 -14.06 0.19 17.87
N LEU A 79 -13.67 1.47 17.92
CA LEU A 79 -13.22 2.12 19.14
C LEU A 79 -14.38 2.30 20.13
N ASP A 80 -14.11 2.10 21.41
CA ASP A 80 -15.02 2.53 22.48
C ASP A 80 -14.80 4.02 22.74
N GLY A 81 -15.71 4.85 22.23
CA GLY A 81 -15.56 6.31 22.19
C GLY A 81 -14.70 6.80 21.01
N ASN A 82 -14.04 7.94 21.20
CA ASN A 82 -13.27 8.63 20.15
C ASN A 82 -11.78 8.72 20.45
N THR A 83 -11.25 7.86 21.32
CA THR A 83 -9.84 7.89 21.70
C THR A 83 -9.15 6.60 21.34
N PHE A 84 -7.83 6.68 21.12
CA PHE A 84 -7.00 5.52 20.87
C PHE A 84 -5.68 5.63 21.63
N SER A 85 -5.27 4.50 22.21
CA SER A 85 -3.94 4.30 22.79
C SER A 85 -3.51 2.86 22.53
N THR A 86 -2.20 2.62 22.50
CA THR A 86 -1.65 1.29 22.26
C THR A 86 -0.30 1.16 22.94
N SER A 87 0.03 -0.06 23.38
CA SER A 87 1.39 -0.43 23.81
C SER A 87 2.22 -1.07 22.69
N LYS A 88 1.63 -1.23 21.51
CA LYS A 88 2.27 -1.78 20.32
C LYS A 88 2.70 -0.63 19.41
N ALA A 89 3.97 -0.64 19.03
CA ALA A 89 4.47 0.28 18.03
C ALA A 89 3.97 -0.12 16.64
N GLY A 90 3.80 0.86 15.76
CA GLY A 90 3.35 0.62 14.40
C GLY A 90 2.47 1.74 13.85
N THR A 91 2.05 1.56 12.62
CA THR A 91 1.17 2.48 11.90
C THR A 91 -0.26 1.93 11.95
N TYR A 92 -1.21 2.75 12.36
CA TYR A 92 -2.62 2.42 12.50
C TYR A 92 -3.43 3.29 11.55
N ALA A 93 -4.39 2.70 10.84
CA ALA A 93 -5.30 3.43 9.97
C ALA A 93 -6.72 3.37 10.53
N PHE A 94 -7.40 4.52 10.52
CA PHE A 94 -8.74 4.70 11.06
C PHE A 94 -9.66 5.35 10.04
N GLU A 95 -10.93 4.95 10.06
CA GLU A 95 -12.03 5.61 9.36
C GLU A 95 -13.19 5.85 10.32
N ALA A 96 -14.04 6.83 10.01
CA ALA A 96 -15.30 7.05 10.69
C ALA A 96 -16.48 6.80 9.76
N SER A 97 -17.54 6.21 10.27
CA SER A 97 -18.83 6.10 9.59
C SER A 97 -19.93 6.84 10.35
N TYR A 98 -20.72 7.63 9.64
CA TYR A 98 -21.91 8.32 10.15
C TYR A 98 -23.06 8.15 9.15
N GLY A 99 -24.12 7.43 9.55
CA GLY A 99 -25.18 7.02 8.63
C GLY A 99 -24.64 6.14 7.51
N ASN A 100 -24.80 6.57 6.25
CA ASN A 100 -24.32 5.86 5.06
C ASN A 100 -22.96 6.38 4.54
N TYR A 101 -22.35 7.33 5.24
CA TYR A 101 -21.11 7.99 4.81
C TYR A 101 -19.91 7.40 5.56
N VAL A 102 -18.78 7.29 4.86
CA VAL A 102 -17.50 6.82 5.40
C VAL A 102 -16.44 7.86 5.09
N SER A 103 -15.59 8.20 6.06
CA SER A 103 -14.50 9.14 5.89
C SER A 103 -13.35 8.57 5.07
N LYS A 104 -12.45 9.44 4.62
CA LYS A 104 -11.10 9.02 4.24
C LYS A 104 -10.35 8.43 5.44
N LEU A 105 -9.33 7.63 5.16
CA LEU A 105 -8.45 7.07 6.18
C LEU A 105 -7.57 8.15 6.80
N ILE A 106 -7.41 8.08 8.11
CA ILE A 106 -6.34 8.77 8.84
C ILE A 106 -5.36 7.75 9.38
N THR A 107 -4.08 8.06 9.19
CA THR A 107 -2.96 7.26 9.66
C THR A 107 -2.38 7.85 10.94
N VAL A 108 -2.12 7.00 11.93
CA VAL A 108 -1.54 7.33 13.24
C VAL A 108 -0.32 6.45 13.46
N VAL A 109 0.81 7.05 13.84
CA VAL A 109 2.05 6.32 14.12
C VAL A 109 2.27 6.21 15.63
N ALA A 110 2.19 4.98 16.16
CA ALA A 110 2.60 4.67 17.53
C ALA A 110 4.10 4.37 17.57
N LYS A 111 4.88 5.26 18.19
CA LYS A 111 6.34 5.18 18.28
C LYS A 111 6.75 4.29 19.45
N SER A 112 7.61 3.30 19.21
CA SER A 112 8.14 2.43 20.27
C SER A 112 8.82 3.24 21.37
N THR A 113 8.65 2.81 22.62
CA THR A 113 9.43 3.30 23.77
C THR A 113 10.80 2.65 23.86
N SER A 114 11.07 1.60 23.08
CA SER A 114 12.33 0.87 23.05
C SER A 114 12.64 0.41 21.63
N GLY A 115 13.54 1.14 20.97
CA GLY A 115 13.96 0.92 19.59
C GLY A 115 13.79 2.20 18.77
N THR A 116 14.84 2.61 18.07
CA THR A 116 14.80 3.68 17.08
C THR A 116 13.71 3.32 16.06
N VAL A 117 12.64 4.11 15.99
CA VAL A 117 11.64 3.98 14.93
C VAL A 117 12.36 4.31 13.63
N SER A 118 12.29 3.42 12.64
CA SER A 118 12.91 3.68 11.34
C SER A 118 12.36 4.96 10.73
N ASN A 119 13.26 5.74 10.16
CA ASN A 119 12.92 6.92 9.38
C ASN A 119 12.30 6.54 8.04
N PHE A 120 12.53 5.32 7.55
CA PHE A 120 11.94 4.82 6.31
C PHE A 120 10.56 4.17 6.53
N VAL A 121 9.66 4.41 5.58
CA VAL A 121 8.36 3.71 5.52
C VAL A 121 8.60 2.22 5.27
N ARG A 122 7.88 1.39 6.04
CA ARG A 122 7.93 -0.07 5.92
C ARG A 122 6.98 -0.55 4.81
N ARG A 123 7.53 -1.20 3.79
CA ARG A 123 6.77 -1.86 2.70
C ARG A 123 6.87 -3.38 2.80
N ILE A 124 5.76 -4.08 2.67
CA ILE A 124 5.64 -5.54 2.82
C ILE A 124 5.68 -6.23 1.46
N CYS A 125 6.49 -7.28 1.35
CA CYS A 125 6.49 -8.17 0.19
C CYS A 125 5.47 -9.30 0.37
N ALA A 126 4.48 -9.39 -0.51
CA ALA A 126 3.56 -10.51 -0.59
C ALA A 126 3.84 -11.36 -1.84
N MET A 127 4.19 -12.62 -1.64
CA MET A 127 4.56 -13.57 -2.69
C MET A 127 3.46 -14.62 -2.80
N GLU A 128 2.51 -14.42 -3.71
CA GLU A 128 1.48 -15.40 -4.01
C GLU A 128 2.06 -16.54 -4.84
N PHE A 129 1.72 -17.78 -4.50
CA PHE A 129 2.05 -18.98 -5.24
C PHE A 129 0.76 -19.54 -5.84
N THR A 130 0.76 -19.73 -7.17
CA THR A 130 -0.46 -19.89 -7.95
C THR A 130 -0.27 -20.73 -9.20
N GLY A 131 -1.34 -20.93 -9.97
CA GLY A 131 -1.26 -21.55 -11.28
C GLY A 131 -2.56 -21.50 -12.07
N THR A 132 -2.44 -21.45 -13.38
CA THR A 132 -3.53 -21.49 -14.37
C THR A 132 -4.36 -22.77 -14.27
N TRP A 133 -3.80 -23.85 -13.74
CA TRP A 133 -4.46 -25.14 -13.50
C TRP A 133 -5.28 -25.18 -12.20
N CYS A 134 -5.10 -24.22 -11.30
CA CYS A 134 -5.63 -24.24 -9.95
C CYS A 134 -7.02 -23.60 -9.86
N ALA A 135 -8.05 -24.44 -9.64
CA ALA A 135 -9.45 -24.01 -9.59
C ALA A 135 -9.78 -23.00 -8.48
N MET A 136 -9.03 -23.00 -7.38
CA MET A 136 -9.25 -22.14 -6.21
C MET A 136 -8.45 -20.83 -6.26
N CYS A 137 -7.49 -20.73 -7.19
CA CYS A 137 -6.57 -19.61 -7.26
C CYS A 137 -7.26 -18.27 -7.58
N PRO A 138 -8.27 -18.21 -8.49
CA PRO A 138 -9.01 -16.97 -8.74
C PRO A 138 -9.71 -16.42 -7.48
N ALA A 139 -10.32 -17.31 -6.69
CA ALA A 139 -10.99 -16.92 -5.45
C ALA A 139 -9.99 -16.42 -4.40
N GLY A 140 -8.85 -17.10 -4.23
CA GLY A 140 -7.81 -16.66 -3.30
C GLY A 140 -7.20 -15.31 -3.70
N MET A 141 -6.89 -15.13 -4.99
CA MET A 141 -6.39 -13.86 -5.52
C MET A 141 -7.38 -12.71 -5.32
N THR A 142 -8.67 -12.94 -5.57
CA THR A 142 -9.72 -11.94 -5.33
C THR A 142 -9.74 -11.47 -3.88
N ARG A 143 -9.60 -12.40 -2.93
CA ARG A 143 -9.59 -12.09 -1.50
C ARG A 143 -8.33 -11.35 -1.07
N LEU A 144 -7.16 -11.79 -1.56
CA LEU A 144 -5.90 -11.13 -1.26
C LEU A 144 -5.89 -9.69 -1.80
N ASN A 145 -6.30 -9.49 -3.05
CA ASN A 145 -6.42 -8.15 -3.65
C ASN A 145 -7.39 -7.26 -2.89
N TYR A 146 -8.57 -7.76 -2.53
CA TYR A 146 -9.53 -6.99 -1.73
C TYR A 146 -8.93 -6.57 -0.39
N LEU A 147 -8.21 -7.47 0.29
CA LEU A 147 -7.57 -7.16 1.57
C LEU A 147 -6.49 -6.09 1.40
N ILE A 148 -5.63 -6.22 0.39
CA ILE A 148 -4.58 -5.26 0.10
C ILE A 148 -5.20 -3.90 -0.23
N SER A 149 -6.14 -3.83 -1.18
CA SER A 149 -6.73 -2.57 -1.62
C SER A 149 -7.56 -1.87 -0.54
N SER A 150 -8.15 -2.62 0.40
CA SER A 150 -9.02 -2.04 1.44
C SER A 150 -8.29 -1.65 2.73
N SER A 151 -7.09 -2.17 2.99
CA SER A 151 -6.44 -2.00 4.30
C SER A 151 -4.92 -1.86 4.26
N TYR A 152 -4.28 -2.18 3.13
CA TYR A 152 -2.81 -2.17 3.00
C TYR A 152 -2.35 -1.55 1.67
N GLU A 153 -3.16 -0.67 1.08
CA GLU A 153 -2.82 0.02 -0.16
C GLU A 153 -1.55 0.85 0.07
N GLY A 154 -0.62 0.79 -0.91
CA GLY A 154 0.72 1.35 -0.79
C GLY A 154 1.64 0.59 0.17
N ILE A 155 1.12 -0.18 1.14
CA ILE A 155 1.95 -0.87 2.14
C ILE A 155 2.39 -2.25 1.65
N VAL A 156 1.47 -3.05 1.10
CA VAL A 156 1.75 -4.42 0.63
C VAL A 156 1.89 -4.44 -0.88
N TYR A 157 3.02 -4.98 -1.35
CA TYR A 157 3.32 -5.16 -2.76
C TYR A 157 3.28 -6.64 -3.12
N LEU A 158 2.39 -6.97 -4.06
CA LEU A 158 2.11 -8.33 -4.49
C LEU A 158 2.97 -8.74 -5.69
N MET A 159 3.44 -9.99 -5.67
CA MET A 159 4.03 -10.72 -6.79
C MET A 159 3.41 -12.12 -6.86
N SER A 160 3.09 -12.59 -8.07
CA SER A 160 2.48 -13.88 -8.37
C SER A 160 3.50 -14.82 -9.02
N PHE A 161 3.89 -15.84 -8.25
CA PHE A 161 4.78 -16.92 -8.62
C PHE A 161 3.96 -18.11 -9.12
N HIS A 162 3.82 -18.20 -10.44
CA HIS A 162 3.21 -19.35 -11.09
C HIS A 162 4.09 -20.59 -10.95
N VAL A 163 3.47 -21.73 -10.63
CA VAL A 163 4.13 -23.04 -10.52
C VAL A 163 3.40 -24.11 -11.32
N ASP A 164 4.16 -25.12 -11.77
CA ASP A 164 3.58 -26.32 -12.33
C ASP A 164 2.81 -27.12 -11.26
N GLY A 165 1.72 -27.76 -11.66
CA GLY A 165 0.94 -28.61 -10.78
C GLY A 165 0.27 -29.76 -11.52
N THR A 166 -1.07 -29.81 -11.51
CA THR A 166 -1.79 -30.88 -12.24
C THR A 166 -1.56 -30.82 -13.75
N SER A 167 -1.18 -29.66 -14.26
CA SER A 167 -0.63 -29.45 -15.59
C SER A 167 0.51 -28.44 -15.54
N ALA A 168 1.31 -28.38 -16.60
CA ALA A 168 2.31 -27.34 -16.78
C ALA A 168 1.65 -25.96 -16.80
N ASP A 169 2.33 -24.96 -16.23
CA ASP A 169 1.89 -23.57 -16.23
C ASP A 169 2.71 -22.73 -17.21
N PRO A 170 2.07 -21.98 -18.13
CA PRO A 170 2.80 -21.20 -19.14
C PRO A 170 3.53 -19.97 -18.59
N MET A 171 3.26 -19.56 -17.35
CA MET A 171 3.83 -18.38 -16.71
C MET A 171 4.87 -18.77 -15.64
N THR A 172 5.23 -20.05 -15.54
CA THR A 172 6.23 -20.52 -14.57
C THR A 172 7.62 -19.97 -14.85
N ILE A 173 8.37 -19.73 -13.78
CA ILE A 173 9.83 -19.55 -13.81
C ILE A 173 10.46 -20.55 -12.84
N GLU A 174 11.71 -20.92 -13.08
CA GLU A 174 12.42 -21.90 -12.24
C GLU A 174 12.38 -21.53 -10.74
N GLN A 175 12.51 -20.23 -10.46
CA GLN A 175 12.55 -19.67 -9.11
C GLN A 175 11.24 -19.87 -8.34
N SER A 176 10.08 -19.90 -9.01
CA SER A 176 8.80 -20.17 -8.36
C SER A 176 8.79 -21.54 -7.69
N SER A 177 9.32 -22.54 -8.38
CA SER A 177 9.45 -23.90 -7.86
C SER A 177 10.49 -24.01 -6.73
N ILE A 178 11.59 -23.26 -6.81
CA ILE A 178 12.60 -23.19 -5.74
C ILE A 178 11.98 -22.61 -4.46
N LEU A 179 11.29 -21.48 -4.58
CA LEU A 179 10.65 -20.80 -3.46
C LEU A 179 9.50 -21.60 -2.87
N SER A 180 8.64 -22.20 -3.70
CA SER A 180 7.55 -23.08 -3.23
C SER A 180 8.09 -24.21 -2.36
N ARG A 181 9.19 -24.86 -2.77
CA ARG A 181 9.87 -25.89 -1.96
C ARG A 181 10.52 -25.32 -0.69
N LYS A 182 11.17 -24.15 -0.79
CA LYS A 182 11.82 -23.47 0.36
C LYS A 182 10.83 -23.20 1.49
N PHE A 183 9.61 -22.81 1.15
CA PHE A 183 8.54 -22.53 2.11
C PHE A 183 7.60 -23.72 2.38
N ALA A 184 7.94 -24.91 1.88
CA ALA A 184 7.14 -26.12 2.00
C ALA A 184 5.66 -25.93 1.63
N ILE A 185 5.40 -25.15 0.57
CA ILE A 185 4.05 -24.87 0.08
C ILE A 185 3.44 -26.17 -0.45
N SER A 186 2.39 -26.64 0.21
CA SER A 186 1.70 -27.90 -0.11
C SER A 186 0.29 -27.71 -0.65
N GLY A 187 -0.22 -26.47 -0.67
CA GLY A 187 -1.53 -26.12 -1.19
C GLY A 187 -1.50 -24.78 -1.92
N TYR A 188 -2.35 -24.64 -2.93
CA TYR A 188 -2.49 -23.45 -3.75
C TYR A 188 -3.96 -23.00 -3.79
N PRO A 189 -4.24 -21.69 -3.80
CA PRO A 189 -3.28 -20.59 -3.68
C PRO A 189 -2.74 -20.40 -2.25
N SER A 190 -1.47 -20.02 -2.14
CA SER A 190 -0.81 -19.64 -0.88
C SER A 190 -0.03 -18.33 -1.04
N CYS A 191 0.31 -17.67 0.05
CA CYS A 191 1.13 -16.47 0.06
C CYS A 191 2.23 -16.58 1.11
N VAL A 192 3.43 -16.13 0.76
CA VAL A 192 4.55 -15.91 1.68
C VAL A 192 4.76 -14.42 1.86
N VAL A 193 4.88 -13.97 3.10
CA VAL A 193 5.06 -12.56 3.47
C VAL A 193 6.48 -12.35 3.95
N ASP A 194 7.19 -11.40 3.31
CA ASP A 194 8.57 -10.99 3.60
C ASP A 194 9.59 -12.15 3.67
N MET A 195 9.42 -13.17 2.84
CA MET A 195 10.24 -14.40 2.87
C MET A 195 10.19 -15.10 4.24
N ARG A 196 9.12 -14.93 5.01
CA ARG A 196 9.00 -15.35 6.41
C ARG A 196 7.72 -16.12 6.72
N GLY A 197 6.59 -15.42 6.77
CA GLY A 197 5.30 -15.98 7.19
C GLY A 197 4.54 -16.58 6.02
N THR A 198 3.84 -17.69 6.21
CA THR A 198 3.07 -18.37 5.16
C THR A 198 1.59 -18.41 5.52
N MET A 199 0.70 -18.20 4.54
CA MET A 199 -0.75 -18.42 4.66
C MET A 199 -1.33 -19.05 3.41
N GLY A 200 -2.37 -19.87 3.57
CA GLY A 200 -3.25 -20.22 2.46
C GLY A 200 -4.21 -19.07 2.14
N LEU A 201 -4.53 -18.84 0.87
CA LEU A 201 -5.51 -17.80 0.49
C LEU A 201 -6.97 -18.28 0.59
N SER A 202 -7.19 -19.48 1.12
CA SER A 202 -8.50 -19.94 1.61
C SER A 202 -8.80 -19.50 3.05
N GLU A 203 -7.79 -19.09 3.82
CA GLU A 203 -7.93 -18.63 5.21
C GLU A 203 -8.82 -17.41 5.35
N ASN A 204 -9.47 -17.19 6.49
CA ASN A 204 -10.32 -16.01 6.72
C ASN A 204 -9.50 -14.70 6.82
N TYR A 205 -10.16 -13.54 6.66
CA TYR A 205 -9.47 -12.24 6.68
C TYR A 205 -8.74 -11.93 8.00
N SER A 206 -9.19 -12.46 9.14
CA SER A 206 -8.52 -12.24 10.42
C SER A 206 -7.14 -12.90 10.44
N VAL A 207 -7.03 -14.12 9.91
CA VAL A 207 -5.75 -14.83 9.77
C VAL A 207 -4.81 -14.11 8.81
N MET A 208 -5.33 -13.67 7.65
CA MET A 208 -4.52 -12.94 6.67
C MET A 208 -4.00 -11.60 7.23
N ARG A 209 -4.87 -10.83 7.90
CA ARG A 209 -4.50 -9.57 8.58
C ARG A 209 -3.45 -9.82 9.66
N ALA A 210 -3.59 -10.88 10.44
CA ALA A 210 -2.66 -11.18 11.52
C ALA A 210 -1.21 -11.30 11.02
N ILE A 211 -0.99 -11.88 9.85
CA ILE A 211 0.35 -12.03 9.26
C ILE A 211 0.90 -10.69 8.75
N PHE A 212 0.09 -9.87 8.06
CA PHE A 212 0.52 -8.54 7.63
C PHE A 212 0.78 -7.61 8.82
N ASN A 213 -0.08 -7.63 9.83
CA ASN A 213 0.09 -6.83 11.03
C ASN A 213 1.30 -7.30 11.85
N GLU A 214 1.55 -8.61 11.94
CA GLU A 214 2.77 -9.12 12.56
C GLU A 214 4.02 -8.60 11.85
N SER A 215 3.98 -8.53 10.51
CA SER A 215 5.09 -7.95 9.73
C SER A 215 5.37 -6.49 10.09
N LEU A 216 4.32 -5.66 10.17
CA LEU A 216 4.42 -4.25 10.53
C LEU A 216 4.83 -4.03 11.98
N GLU A 217 4.27 -4.81 12.91
CA GLU A 217 4.44 -4.62 14.36
C GLU A 217 5.80 -5.14 14.85
N LYS A 218 6.29 -6.26 14.30
CA LYS A 218 7.47 -6.96 14.84
C LYS A 218 8.74 -6.77 14.01
N TYR A 219 8.62 -6.41 12.74
CA TYR A 219 9.75 -6.32 11.81
C TYR A 219 9.82 -4.93 11.17
N PRO A 220 10.15 -3.89 11.96
CA PRO A 220 10.32 -2.55 11.42
C PRO A 220 11.42 -2.54 10.35
N ALA A 221 11.27 -1.63 9.38
CA ALA A 221 12.36 -1.33 8.46
C ALA A 221 13.58 -0.87 9.27
N HIS A 222 14.76 -1.09 8.71
CA HIS A 222 16.02 -0.49 9.17
C HIS A 222 16.93 -0.16 7.97
N CYS A 223 16.34 -0.17 6.79
CA CYS A 223 16.91 0.33 5.55
C CYS A 223 15.81 0.91 4.67
N GLY A 224 16.18 1.92 3.89
CA GLY A 224 15.39 2.47 2.80
C GLY A 224 15.84 1.88 1.48
N VAL A 225 14.91 1.81 0.53
CA VAL A 225 15.18 1.33 -0.84
C VAL A 225 14.67 2.39 -1.80
N ALA A 226 15.53 2.84 -2.70
CA ALA A 226 15.15 3.64 -3.85
C ALA A 226 15.46 2.84 -5.13
N ILE A 227 14.62 2.96 -6.14
CA ILE A 227 14.76 2.25 -7.41
C ILE A 227 14.37 3.16 -8.57
N SER A 228 15.16 3.10 -9.63
CA SER A 228 14.86 3.77 -10.89
C SER A 228 15.17 2.87 -12.07
N SER A 229 14.47 3.08 -13.18
CA SER A 229 14.68 2.37 -14.44
C SER A 229 14.84 3.35 -15.59
N VAL A 230 15.61 2.96 -16.59
CA VAL A 230 15.68 3.62 -17.90
C VAL A 230 15.48 2.55 -18.97
N TYR A 231 14.46 2.72 -19.80
CA TYR A 231 14.15 1.79 -20.88
C TYR A 231 14.62 2.35 -22.22
N ASN A 232 15.39 1.53 -22.94
CA ASN A 232 15.80 1.79 -24.30
C ASN A 232 14.93 0.95 -25.25
N GLU A 233 14.00 1.62 -25.93
CA GLU A 233 13.08 1.00 -26.88
C GLU A 233 13.78 0.42 -28.12
N VAL A 234 14.92 0.99 -28.54
CA VAL A 234 15.65 0.52 -29.73
C VAL A 234 16.27 -0.85 -29.49
N ASP A 235 16.82 -1.06 -28.29
CA ASP A 235 17.52 -2.29 -27.92
C ASP A 235 16.61 -3.25 -27.12
N SER A 236 15.36 -2.87 -26.84
CA SER A 236 14.44 -3.56 -25.92
C SER A 236 15.11 -3.90 -24.58
N GLU A 237 15.89 -2.97 -24.04
CA GLU A 237 16.71 -3.19 -22.85
C GLU A 237 16.36 -2.17 -21.76
N ALA A 238 16.23 -2.64 -20.52
CA ALA A 238 16.07 -1.78 -19.35
C ALA A 238 17.32 -1.83 -18.46
N LYS A 239 17.79 -0.65 -18.06
CA LYS A 239 18.78 -0.49 -17.00
C LYS A 239 18.05 -0.13 -15.70
N VAL A 240 18.30 -0.88 -14.63
CA VAL A 240 17.68 -0.68 -13.31
C VAL A 240 18.77 -0.32 -12.31
N THR A 241 18.58 0.77 -11.59
CA THR A 241 19.47 1.23 -10.52
C THR A 241 18.74 1.17 -9.20
N VAL A 242 19.27 0.40 -8.25
CA VAL A 242 18.74 0.27 -6.89
C VAL A 242 19.73 0.90 -5.92
N LYS A 243 19.23 1.69 -4.98
CA LYS A 243 20.00 2.28 -3.90
C LYS A 243 19.44 1.83 -2.56
N VAL A 244 20.33 1.52 -1.63
CA VAL A 244 19.96 1.02 -0.29
C VAL A 244 20.69 1.83 0.75
N THR A 245 19.95 2.49 1.63
CA THR A 245 20.52 3.25 2.76
C THR A 245 20.13 2.57 4.06
N SER A 246 21.09 2.26 4.93
CA SER A 246 20.82 1.59 6.19
C SER A 246 20.89 2.52 7.40
N GLU A 247 20.01 2.31 8.37
CA GLU A 247 20.02 3.04 9.66
C GLU A 247 20.85 2.35 10.74
N LYS A 248 21.57 1.29 10.37
CA LYS A 248 22.50 0.59 11.25
C LYS A 248 23.58 -0.07 10.42
N THR A 249 24.72 -0.36 11.04
CA THR A 249 25.73 -1.18 10.37
C THR A 249 25.26 -2.64 10.31
N ALA A 250 24.94 -3.16 9.12
CA ALA A 250 24.41 -4.52 8.93
C ALA A 250 24.68 -5.07 7.53
N ASP A 251 24.65 -6.41 7.39
CA ASP A 251 24.74 -7.09 6.09
C ASP A 251 23.39 -7.10 5.37
N TYR A 252 23.41 -6.81 4.08
CA TYR A 252 22.22 -6.85 3.22
C TYR A 252 22.42 -7.63 1.93
N ARG A 253 21.30 -8.10 1.38
CA ARG A 253 21.22 -8.72 0.06
C ARG A 253 20.09 -8.11 -0.74
N LEU A 254 20.27 -8.02 -2.06
CA LEU A 254 19.28 -7.47 -2.97
C LEU A 254 18.72 -8.54 -3.90
N VAL A 255 17.41 -8.70 -3.90
CA VAL A 255 16.67 -9.50 -4.87
C VAL A 255 15.95 -8.55 -5.81
N LEU A 256 16.05 -8.76 -7.12
CA LEU A 256 15.38 -7.93 -8.11
C LEU A 256 14.54 -8.80 -9.05
N TYR A 257 13.25 -8.53 -9.14
CA TYR A 257 12.31 -9.22 -10.02
C TYR A 257 11.76 -8.32 -11.11
N VAL A 258 11.49 -8.91 -12.27
CA VAL A 258 10.64 -8.34 -13.32
C VAL A 258 9.23 -8.91 -13.14
N VAL A 259 8.24 -8.03 -13.11
CA VAL A 259 6.84 -8.36 -12.83
C VAL A 259 5.96 -7.75 -13.92
N GLU A 260 4.98 -8.48 -14.44
CA GLU A 260 4.10 -8.03 -15.51
C GLU A 260 2.62 -8.08 -15.12
N ASN A 261 1.91 -7.01 -15.49
CA ASN A 261 0.46 -6.94 -15.40
C ASN A 261 -0.22 -7.24 -16.74
N GLY A 262 -1.51 -7.58 -16.70
CA GLY A 262 -2.34 -7.62 -17.89
C GLY A 262 -2.16 -8.81 -18.83
N LEU A 263 -1.49 -9.89 -18.39
CA LEU A 263 -1.30 -11.08 -19.21
C LEU A 263 -2.62 -11.82 -19.43
N LYS A 264 -2.94 -12.11 -20.70
CA LYS A 264 -4.18 -12.81 -21.08
C LYS A 264 -3.89 -14.28 -21.26
N TYR A 265 -4.52 -15.13 -20.44
CA TYR A 265 -4.45 -16.57 -20.56
C TYR A 265 -5.68 -17.25 -19.94
N GLN A 266 -5.90 -18.52 -20.25
CA GLN A 266 -7.01 -19.31 -19.71
C GLN A 266 -6.71 -19.75 -18.28
N GLN A 267 -7.64 -19.49 -17.36
CA GLN A 267 -7.52 -19.87 -15.94
C GLN A 267 -8.61 -20.88 -15.59
N ASN A 268 -8.22 -21.95 -14.89
CA ASN A 268 -9.16 -22.83 -14.20
C ASN A 268 -9.83 -22.06 -13.05
N ASP A 269 -11.12 -21.83 -13.17
CA ASP A 269 -11.96 -21.13 -12.20
C ASP A 269 -13.10 -22.06 -11.78
N GLY A 270 -12.98 -22.64 -10.58
CA GLY A 270 -13.97 -23.59 -10.05
C GLY A 270 -14.17 -24.85 -10.91
N GLY A 271 -13.17 -25.25 -11.70
CA GLY A 271 -13.22 -26.41 -12.59
C GLY A 271 -13.50 -26.08 -14.06
N ASN A 272 -13.71 -24.81 -14.42
CA ASN A 272 -13.94 -24.36 -15.79
C ASN A 272 -12.84 -23.41 -16.24
N TYR A 273 -12.28 -23.64 -17.43
CA TYR A 273 -11.29 -22.72 -18.01
C TYR A 273 -12.00 -21.52 -18.65
N ARG A 274 -11.53 -20.32 -18.32
CA ARG A 274 -12.09 -19.04 -18.78
C ARG A 274 -10.98 -18.06 -19.14
N ASP A 275 -11.29 -17.11 -20.03
CA ASP A 275 -10.39 -15.99 -20.29
C ASP A 275 -10.17 -15.20 -19.00
N TYR A 276 -8.90 -15.03 -18.64
CA TYR A 276 -8.49 -14.37 -17.41
C TYR A 276 -7.36 -13.39 -17.66
N THR A 277 -7.27 -12.38 -16.80
CA THR A 277 -6.19 -11.39 -16.83
C THR A 277 -5.33 -11.59 -15.60
N HIS A 278 -4.13 -12.11 -15.81
CA HIS A 278 -3.14 -12.29 -14.76
C HIS A 278 -2.37 -11.00 -14.54
N ASN A 279 -2.27 -10.60 -13.27
CA ASN A 279 -1.52 -9.44 -12.82
C ASN A 279 -0.43 -9.88 -11.88
N HIS A 280 0.55 -9.00 -11.67
CA HIS A 280 1.69 -9.21 -10.78
C HIS A 280 2.52 -10.45 -11.12
N VAL A 281 2.47 -10.94 -12.37
CA VAL A 281 3.13 -12.20 -12.76
C VAL A 281 4.64 -11.99 -12.78
N VAL A 282 5.37 -12.75 -11.98
CA VAL A 282 6.83 -12.69 -11.98
C VAL A 282 7.35 -13.32 -13.27
N ARG A 283 7.99 -12.51 -14.12
CA ARG A 283 8.54 -12.94 -15.41
C ARG A 283 9.98 -13.42 -15.30
N LYS A 284 10.77 -12.84 -14.40
CA LYS A 284 12.21 -13.15 -14.28
C LYS A 284 12.81 -12.66 -12.96
N LEU A 285 13.76 -13.43 -12.44
CA LEU A 285 14.70 -13.01 -11.40
C LEU A 285 15.97 -12.43 -12.04
N LEU A 286 16.42 -11.26 -11.60
CA LEU A 286 17.65 -10.60 -12.09
C LEU A 286 18.86 -10.79 -11.19
N SER A 287 18.68 -10.98 -9.88
CA SER A 287 19.78 -11.37 -8.98
C SER A 287 20.21 -12.82 -9.20
N ALA A 288 21.42 -13.18 -8.77
CA ALA A 288 21.99 -14.49 -9.05
C ALA A 288 21.20 -15.67 -8.46
N SER A 289 20.48 -15.46 -7.36
CA SER A 289 19.59 -16.47 -6.76
C SER A 289 18.42 -15.83 -6.00
N VAL A 290 17.50 -16.67 -5.51
CA VAL A 290 16.35 -16.24 -4.69
C VAL A 290 16.77 -15.77 -3.29
N GLU A 291 18.05 -15.97 -2.93
CA GLU A 291 18.73 -15.40 -1.77
C GLU A 291 19.36 -14.03 -2.08
N GLY A 292 19.23 -13.51 -3.30
CA GLY A 292 19.69 -12.18 -3.69
C GLY A 292 21.21 -12.06 -3.82
N ASP A 293 21.65 -10.96 -4.42
CA ASP A 293 23.06 -10.61 -4.52
C ASP A 293 23.54 -9.95 -3.23
N LYS A 294 24.76 -10.28 -2.79
CA LYS A 294 25.35 -9.61 -1.62
C LYS A 294 25.61 -8.13 -1.95
N LEU A 295 25.09 -7.24 -1.11
CA LEU A 295 25.55 -5.85 -1.04
C LEU A 295 26.73 -5.69 -0.07
N GLY A 296 26.90 -6.67 0.83
CA GLY A 296 27.90 -6.61 1.90
C GLY A 296 27.38 -5.87 3.12
N GLN A 297 28.29 -5.48 4.00
CA GLN A 297 27.97 -4.69 5.17
C GLN A 297 27.81 -3.23 4.76
N ILE A 298 26.60 -2.70 4.92
CA ILE A 298 26.30 -1.28 4.73
C ILE A 298 26.45 -0.63 6.11
N ALA A 299 27.28 0.41 6.21
CA ALA A 299 27.41 1.17 7.45
C ALA A 299 26.18 2.07 7.67
N GLU A 300 25.95 2.43 8.93
CA GLU A 300 24.87 3.38 9.31
C GLU A 300 24.98 4.69 8.52
N ASP A 301 23.83 5.14 8.01
CA ASP A 301 23.64 6.31 7.15
C ASP A 301 24.49 6.32 5.88
N LYS A 302 24.90 5.13 5.40
CA LYS A 302 25.56 4.96 4.09
C LYS A 302 24.62 4.34 3.07
N GLU A 303 24.81 4.79 1.84
CA GLU A 303 24.12 4.31 0.64
C GLU A 303 25.02 3.33 -0.11
N GLU A 304 24.47 2.18 -0.48
CA GLU A 304 25.05 1.28 -1.48
C GLU A 304 24.20 1.27 -2.74
N VAL A 305 24.86 1.18 -3.90
CA VAL A 305 24.21 1.23 -5.22
C VAL A 305 24.49 -0.05 -5.99
N LYS A 306 23.44 -0.64 -6.58
CA LYS A 306 23.54 -1.81 -7.45
C LYS A 306 22.78 -1.57 -8.74
N GLU A 307 23.44 -1.83 -9.86
CA GLU A 307 22.85 -1.74 -11.20
C GLU A 307 22.62 -3.12 -11.80
N TYR A 308 21.52 -3.24 -12.54
CA TYR A 308 21.17 -4.40 -13.35
C TYR A 308 20.81 -3.95 -14.76
N THR A 309 21.06 -4.83 -15.72
CA THR A 309 20.65 -4.67 -17.11
C THR A 309 19.85 -5.89 -17.53
N VAL A 310 18.71 -5.68 -18.18
CA VAL A 310 17.84 -6.76 -18.65
C VAL A 310 17.32 -6.47 -20.05
N ALA A 311 17.63 -7.38 -20.98
CA ALA A 311 16.92 -7.47 -22.24
C ALA A 311 15.51 -8.01 -21.97
N LEU A 312 14.49 -7.28 -22.43
CA LEU A 312 13.10 -7.69 -22.37
C LEU A 312 12.82 -8.74 -23.45
N ASP A 313 12.07 -9.77 -23.09
CA ASP A 313 11.61 -10.77 -24.05
C ASP A 313 10.54 -10.18 -24.97
N ASP A 314 10.55 -10.55 -26.26
CA ASP A 314 9.62 -10.01 -27.27
C ASP A 314 8.14 -10.26 -26.94
N THR A 315 7.84 -11.21 -26.05
CA THR A 315 6.47 -11.49 -25.59
C THR A 315 6.03 -10.59 -24.44
N TRP A 316 6.92 -9.80 -23.86
CA TRP A 316 6.63 -8.92 -22.73
C TRP A 316 6.23 -7.53 -23.23
N LYS A 317 5.30 -6.90 -22.52
CA LYS A 317 4.88 -5.53 -22.82
C LYS A 317 5.53 -4.57 -21.84
N ALA A 318 6.51 -3.80 -22.30
CA ALA A 318 7.30 -2.90 -21.45
C ALA A 318 6.41 -1.96 -20.62
N GLU A 319 5.31 -1.47 -21.19
CA GLU A 319 4.32 -0.61 -20.52
C GLU A 319 3.57 -1.29 -19.35
N ASN A 320 3.58 -2.62 -19.29
CA ASN A 320 2.98 -3.42 -18.22
C ASN A 320 4.00 -3.97 -17.23
N LEU A 321 5.30 -3.73 -17.46
CA LEU A 321 6.36 -4.24 -16.62
C LEU A 321 6.68 -3.30 -15.45
N SER A 322 7.06 -3.90 -14.34
CA SER A 322 7.61 -3.22 -13.17
C SER A 322 8.77 -4.02 -12.59
N PHE A 323 9.68 -3.32 -11.92
CA PHE A 323 10.81 -3.90 -11.22
C PHE A 323 10.58 -3.84 -9.71
N TYR A 324 10.73 -4.98 -9.04
CA TYR A 324 10.55 -5.11 -7.60
C TYR A 324 11.90 -5.38 -6.95
N ALA A 325 12.46 -4.38 -6.25
CA ALA A 325 13.70 -4.49 -5.50
C ALA A 325 13.39 -4.83 -4.04
N LEU A 326 13.74 -6.04 -3.62
CA LEU A 326 13.58 -6.51 -2.24
C LEU A 326 14.94 -6.52 -1.55
N VAL A 327 15.06 -5.78 -0.45
CA VAL A 327 16.28 -5.80 0.37
C VAL A 327 16.06 -6.74 1.53
N MET A 328 16.89 -7.78 1.61
CA MET A 328 16.88 -8.77 2.68
C MET A 328 17.92 -8.47 3.74
N ASP A 329 17.55 -8.74 5.00
CA ASP A 329 18.43 -8.66 6.15
C ASP A 329 19.39 -9.87 6.23
N GLU A 330 20.27 -9.83 7.24
CA GLU A 330 21.23 -10.90 7.55
C GLU A 330 20.58 -12.27 7.83
N ASN A 331 19.29 -12.28 8.18
CA ASN A 331 18.53 -13.51 8.46
C ASN A 331 17.85 -14.06 7.19
N GLY A 332 17.94 -13.36 6.07
CA GLY A 332 17.35 -13.75 4.79
C GLY A 332 15.86 -13.40 4.67
N TYR A 333 15.35 -12.47 5.49
CA TYR A 333 13.98 -11.96 5.40
C TYR A 333 13.97 -10.62 4.70
N VAL A 334 12.89 -10.32 3.96
CA VAL A 334 12.73 -8.98 3.37
C VAL A 334 12.55 -7.96 4.49
N ASN A 335 13.46 -6.99 4.58
CA ASN A 335 13.34 -5.88 5.52
C ASN A 335 12.52 -4.74 4.93
N ASN A 336 12.78 -4.39 3.66
CA ASN A 336 12.04 -3.36 2.94
C ASN A 336 12.12 -3.59 1.43
N LEU A 337 11.31 -2.88 0.66
CA LEU A 337 11.29 -2.97 -0.80
C LEU A 337 10.86 -1.66 -1.45
N ALA A 338 11.21 -1.51 -2.73
CA ALA A 338 10.66 -0.48 -3.60
C ALA A 338 10.31 -1.06 -4.97
N VAL A 339 9.36 -0.42 -5.65
CA VAL A 339 8.87 -0.82 -6.97
C VAL A 339 8.90 0.39 -7.89
N CYS A 340 9.33 0.21 -9.13
CA CYS A 340 9.13 1.21 -10.18
C CYS A 340 8.67 0.55 -11.49
N GLU A 341 8.00 1.32 -12.34
CA GLU A 341 7.67 0.91 -13.71
C GLU A 341 8.94 0.64 -14.52
N ALA A 342 8.83 -0.15 -15.59
CA ALA A 342 9.99 -0.47 -16.43
C ALA A 342 10.41 0.70 -17.33
N ILE A 343 9.46 1.53 -17.77
CA ILE A 343 9.71 2.67 -18.65
C ILE A 343 9.92 3.92 -17.80
N ASN A 344 11.17 4.34 -17.62
CA ASN A 344 11.53 5.58 -16.94
C ASN A 344 10.92 5.70 -15.53
N GLY A 345 10.74 4.57 -14.85
CA GLY A 345 10.17 4.52 -13.51
C GLY A 345 11.14 5.08 -12.48
N ASN A 346 10.59 5.74 -11.46
CA ASN A 346 11.38 6.27 -10.36
C ASN A 346 10.56 6.19 -9.06
N ALA A 347 11.15 5.56 -8.05
CA ALA A 347 10.67 5.56 -6.67
C ALA A 347 11.87 5.89 -5.78
N ASP A 348 11.84 7.08 -5.19
CA ASP A 348 12.87 7.52 -4.24
C ASP A 348 12.61 6.92 -2.85
N TYR A 349 13.50 7.18 -1.91
CA TYR A 349 13.28 6.86 -0.51
C TYR A 349 11.99 7.52 0.01
N GLU A 350 11.27 6.80 0.85
CA GLU A 350 10.07 7.30 1.48
C GLU A 350 10.25 7.33 3.00
N TYR A 351 10.06 8.51 3.59
CA TYR A 351 10.27 8.73 5.01
C TYR A 351 8.96 8.84 5.79
N VAL A 352 8.96 8.39 7.04
CA VAL A 352 7.77 8.36 7.92
C VAL A 352 7.28 9.77 8.29
N ASN A 353 8.11 10.81 8.15
CA ASN A 353 7.82 12.17 8.59
C ASN A 353 7.74 13.21 7.44
N ASP A 354 7.49 12.77 6.19
CA ASP A 354 7.29 13.68 5.06
C ASP A 354 5.90 14.33 5.02
#